data_AF-A0A2V5Z281-F1
#
_entry.id   AF-A0A2V5Z281-F1
#
_cell.length_a   1.000
_cell.length_b   1.000
_cell.length_c   1.000
_cell.angle_alpha   90.00
_cell.angle_beta   90.00
_cell.angle_gamma   90.00
#
_symmetry.space_group_name_H-M   'P 1'
#
loop_
_entity.id
_entity.type
_entity.pdbx_description
1 polymer ?
#
loop_
_entity_poly.entity_id
_entity_poly.type
_entity_poly.pdbx_seq_one_letter_code
_entity_poly.pdbx_strand_id
1 'polypeptide(L)'
;MNGEGSPRDSKDRHQTVEVVKRNWQAEVETAQTYRDLAGRERDEKRRGVLLRMAEAEERHAQRWEKKLRDLGTEPPVLKDTIARRLSRWW
;
A
#
# COMPACT_ATOMS: atom_id res chain seq x y z
N MET A 1 -23.03 -32.66 -12.98
CA MET A 1 -22.64 -31.25 -13.21
C MET A 1 -22.95 -30.47 -11.95
N ASN A 2 -22.15 -29.44 -11.68
CA ASN A 2 -22.26 -28.43 -10.61
C ASN A 2 -21.45 -28.73 -9.35
N GLY A 3 -20.16 -28.41 -9.41
CA GLY A 3 -19.35 -28.14 -8.23
C GLY A 3 -19.66 -26.74 -7.73
N GLU A 4 -20.57 -26.64 -6.76
CA GLU A 4 -20.83 -25.40 -6.05
C GLU A 4 -19.62 -25.10 -5.15
N GLY A 5 -18.92 -23.99 -5.41
CA GLY A 5 -17.84 -23.53 -4.56
C GLY A 5 -18.35 -23.35 -3.12
N SER A 6 -17.69 -23.97 -2.15
CA SER A 6 -18.13 -24.00 -0.77
C SER A 6 -18.13 -22.57 -0.16
N PRO A 7 -19.08 -22.22 0.72
CA PRO A 7 -19.10 -20.94 1.43
C PRO A 7 -17.84 -20.61 2.24
N ARG A 8 -16.94 -21.58 2.46
CA ARG A 8 -15.62 -21.36 3.06
C ARG A 8 -14.66 -20.69 2.07
N ASP A 9 -14.64 -21.13 0.81
CA ASP A 9 -13.74 -20.58 -0.22
C ASP A 9 -14.02 -19.10 -0.54
N SER A 10 -15.28 -18.66 -0.44
CA SER A 10 -15.63 -17.24 -0.60
C SER A 10 -15.19 -16.40 0.59
N LYS A 11 -15.36 -16.91 1.83
CA LYS A 11 -14.87 -16.24 3.04
C LYS A 11 -13.34 -16.14 3.07
N ASP A 12 -12.63 -17.19 2.69
CA ASP A 12 -11.17 -17.24 2.67
C ASP A 12 -10.60 -16.29 1.60
N ARG A 13 -11.27 -16.19 0.44
CA ARG A 13 -10.93 -15.19 -0.58
C ARG A 13 -11.16 -13.76 -0.08
N HIS A 14 -12.28 -13.48 0.60
CA HIS A 14 -12.52 -12.14 1.16
C HIS A 14 -11.46 -11.78 2.21
N GLN A 15 -11.11 -12.69 3.12
CA GLN A 15 -10.04 -12.45 4.10
C GLN A 15 -8.70 -12.20 3.41
N THR A 16 -8.38 -12.96 2.37
CA THR A 16 -7.17 -12.77 1.58
C THR A 16 -7.14 -11.38 0.93
N VAL A 17 -8.23 -10.96 0.31
CA VAL A 17 -8.35 -9.62 -0.30
C VAL A 17 -8.14 -8.52 0.74
N GLU A 18 -8.76 -8.63 1.92
CA GLU A 18 -8.63 -7.63 2.98
C GLU A 18 -7.20 -7.53 3.53
N VAL A 19 -6.51 -8.66 3.71
CA VAL A 19 -5.09 -8.66 4.11
C VAL A 19 -4.23 -8.00 3.05
N VAL A 20 -4.45 -8.31 1.77
CA VAL A 20 -3.67 -7.71 0.68
C VAL A 20 -3.93 -6.21 0.57
N LYS A 21 -5.18 -5.75 0.72
CA LYS A 21 -5.51 -4.31 0.76
C LYS A 21 -4.82 -3.60 1.91
N ARG A 22 -4.84 -4.19 3.11
CA ARG A 22 -4.18 -3.62 4.29
C ARG A 22 -2.67 -3.50 4.08
N ASN A 23 -2.04 -4.54 3.53
CA ASN A 23 -0.62 -4.51 3.22
C ASN A 23 -0.31 -3.43 2.18
N TRP A 24 -1.04 -3.39 1.07
CA TRP A 24 -0.91 -2.35 0.06
C TRP A 24 -0.99 -0.94 0.66
N GLN A 25 -2.00 -0.68 1.50
CA GLN A 25 -2.17 0.61 2.15
C GLN A 25 -0.98 0.95 3.07
N ALA A 26 -0.50 -0.01 3.86
CA ALA A 26 0.64 0.20 4.74
C ALA A 26 1.93 0.55 3.96
N GLU A 27 2.19 -0.13 2.83
CA GLU A 27 3.35 0.17 1.99
C GLU A 27 3.25 1.59 1.40
N VAL A 28 2.09 1.96 0.86
CA VAL A 28 1.89 3.30 0.26
C VAL A 28 2.03 4.40 1.32
N GLU A 29 1.45 4.19 2.50
CA GLU A 29 1.57 5.11 3.62
C GLU A 29 3.02 5.27 4.10
N THR A 30 3.80 4.18 4.10
CA THR A 30 5.20 4.18 4.52
C THR A 30 6.10 4.86 3.47
N ALA A 31 5.87 4.59 2.18
CA ALA A 31 6.53 5.28 1.08
C ALA A 31 6.38 6.81 1.18
N GLN A 32 5.14 7.27 1.41
CA GLN A 32 4.84 8.69 1.58
C GLN A 32 5.58 9.29 2.79
N THR A 33 5.62 8.57 3.91
CA THR A 33 6.36 9.03 5.10
C THR A 33 7.84 9.25 4.78
N TYR A 34 8.46 8.31 4.04
CA TYR A 34 9.85 8.47 3.63
C TYR A 34 10.06 9.62 2.64
N ARG A 35 9.12 9.86 1.71
CA ARG A 35 9.16 11.04 0.82
C ARG A 35 9.07 12.35 1.62
N ASP A 36 8.16 12.43 2.59
CA ASP A 36 7.99 13.61 3.44
C ASP A 36 9.23 13.87 4.30
N LEU A 37 9.82 12.82 4.88
CA LEU A 37 11.08 12.93 5.62
C LEU A 37 12.22 13.37 4.71
N ALA A 38 12.33 12.80 3.51
CA ALA A 38 13.34 13.17 2.53
C ALA A 38 13.22 14.64 2.09
N GLY A 39 12.00 15.19 2.02
CA GLY A 39 11.76 16.60 1.69
C GLY A 39 12.20 17.58 2.78
N ARG A 40 12.34 17.13 4.03
CA ARG A 40 12.77 17.94 5.18
C ARG A 40 14.23 17.74 5.56
N GLU A 41 14.88 16.70 5.04
CA GLU A 41 16.26 16.35 5.35
C GLU A 41 17.26 17.27 4.61
N ARG A 42 18.27 17.74 5.33
CA ARG A 42 19.32 18.65 4.83
C ARG A 42 20.54 17.90 4.32
N ASP A 43 20.86 16.76 4.94
CA ASP A 43 21.98 15.91 4.53
C ASP A 43 21.60 15.13 3.27
N GLU A 44 22.30 15.38 2.17
CA GLU A 44 22.02 14.77 0.86
C GLU A 44 22.15 13.24 0.89
N LYS A 45 23.08 12.70 1.67
CA LYS A 45 23.27 11.25 1.81
C LYS A 45 22.07 10.63 2.53
N ARG A 46 21.63 11.24 3.64
CA ARG A 46 20.44 10.78 4.39
C ARG A 46 19.17 10.88 3.56
N ARG A 47 18.99 12.01 2.86
CA ARG A 47 17.90 12.20 1.89
C ARG A 47 17.90 11.10 0.84
N GLY A 48 19.06 10.76 0.28
CA GLY A 48 19.21 9.67 -0.68
C GLY A 48 18.87 8.29 -0.12
N VAL A 49 19.08 8.03 1.18
CA VAL A 49 18.61 6.78 1.82
C VAL A 49 17.09 6.77 1.94
N LEU A 50 16.48 7.86 2.44
CA LEU A 50 15.03 7.98 2.59
C LEU A 50 14.30 7.81 1.24
N LEU A 51 14.81 8.41 0.17
CA LEU A 51 14.25 8.23 -1.17
C LEU A 51 14.31 6.78 -1.64
N ARG A 52 15.43 6.08 -1.43
CA ARG A 52 15.55 4.66 -1.79
C ARG A 52 14.62 3.76 -0.98
N MET A 53 14.38 4.09 0.29
CA MET A 53 13.39 3.38 1.11
C MET A 53 11.98 3.63 0.58
N ALA A 54 11.63 4.87 0.24
CA ALA A 54 10.34 5.18 -0.39
C ALA A 54 10.11 4.37 -1.67
N GLU A 55 11.11 4.31 -2.56
CA GLU A 55 11.03 3.51 -3.79
C GLU A 55 10.88 2.00 -3.53
N ALA A 56 11.51 1.48 -2.47
CA ALA A 56 11.35 0.07 -2.10
C ALA A 56 9.90 -0.25 -1.70
N GLU A 57 9.30 0.59 -0.85
CA GLU A 57 7.90 0.42 -0.45
C GLU A 57 6.93 0.67 -1.62
N GLU A 58 7.23 1.59 -2.53
CA GLU A 58 6.45 1.78 -3.77
C GLU A 58 6.44 0.50 -4.63
N ARG A 59 7.58 -0.19 -4.76
CA ARG A 59 7.63 -1.50 -5.44
C ARG A 59 6.86 -2.57 -4.67
N HIS A 60 6.83 -2.51 -3.34
CA HIS A 60 6.03 -3.42 -2.53
C HIS A 60 4.54 -3.19 -2.77
N ALA A 61 4.10 -1.93 -2.74
CA ALA A 61 2.75 -1.53 -3.08
C ALA A 61 2.35 -2.02 -4.49
N GLN A 62 3.19 -1.85 -5.50
CA GLN A 62 2.90 -2.35 -6.87
C GLN A 62 2.71 -3.87 -6.91
N ARG A 63 3.47 -4.64 -6.13
CA ARG A 63 3.27 -6.10 -6.05
C ARG A 63 1.93 -6.46 -5.41
N TRP A 64 1.53 -5.75 -4.35
CA TRP A 64 0.23 -5.95 -3.73
C TRP A 64 -0.91 -5.50 -4.65
N GLU A 65 -0.71 -4.42 -5.39
CA GLU A 65 -1.65 -3.94 -6.41
C GLU A 65 -1.92 -5.01 -7.46
N LYS A 66 -0.85 -5.60 -8.01
CA LYS A 66 -0.96 -6.72 -8.95
C LYS A 66 -1.71 -7.89 -8.32
N LYS A 67 -1.42 -8.23 -7.06
CA LYS A 67 -2.10 -9.31 -6.34
C LYS A 67 -3.59 -9.03 -6.15
N LEU A 68 -4.00 -7.79 -5.87
CA LEU A 68 -5.43 -7.42 -5.81
C LEU A 68 -6.12 -7.62 -7.16
N ARG A 69 -5.48 -7.16 -8.24
CA ARG A 69 -5.99 -7.33 -9.61
C ARG A 69 -6.12 -8.82 -9.98
N ASP A 70 -5.12 -9.63 -9.63
CA ASP A 70 -5.13 -11.08 -9.84
C ASP A 70 -6.27 -11.77 -9.03
N LEU A 71 -6.67 -11.20 -7.88
CA LEU A 71 -7.83 -11.63 -7.08
C LEU A 71 -9.17 -11.06 -7.58
N GLY A 72 -9.19 -10.35 -8.71
CA GLY A 72 -10.39 -9.76 -9.31
C GLY A 72 -10.89 -8.49 -8.60
N THR A 73 -10.06 -7.87 -7.77
CA THR A 73 -10.39 -6.62 -7.06
C THR A 73 -9.51 -5.48 -7.58
N GLU A 74 -10.11 -4.34 -7.90
CA GLU A 74 -9.30 -3.17 -8.22
C GLU A 74 -8.65 -2.59 -6.95
N PRO A 75 -7.38 -2.19 -7.03
CA PRO A 75 -6.73 -1.50 -5.93
C PRO A 75 -7.43 -0.16 -5.64
N PRO A 76 -7.51 0.27 -4.37
CA PRO A 76 -8.04 1.58 -4.05
C PRO A 76 -7.20 2.66 -4.77
N VAL A 77 -7.83 3.61 -5.46
CA VAL A 77 -7.09 4.77 -5.98
C VAL A 77 -6.80 5.69 -4.81
N LEU A 78 -5.52 5.87 -4.47
CA LEU A 78 -5.09 6.71 -3.37
C LEU A 78 -5.20 8.19 -3.76
N LYS A 79 -6.41 8.74 -3.80
CA LYS A 79 -6.63 10.14 -4.23
C LYS A 79 -6.45 11.19 -3.13
N ASP A 80 -6.49 10.84 -1.84
CA ASP A 80 -6.78 11.85 -0.80
C ASP A 80 -5.99 11.75 0.54
N THR A 81 -4.73 11.29 0.54
CA THR A 81 -3.94 11.26 1.80
C THR A 81 -3.12 12.53 2.07
N ILE A 82 -3.07 13.48 1.12
CA ILE A 82 -2.39 14.77 1.33
C ILE A 82 -3.11 15.58 2.42
N ALA A 83 -4.44 15.63 2.39
CA ALA A 83 -5.22 16.44 3.34
C ALA A 83 -5.27 15.84 4.77
N ARG A 84 -5.17 14.50 4.91
CA ARG A 84 -5.38 13.82 6.19
C ARG A 84 -4.15 13.73 7.10
N ARG A 85 -2.93 14.00 6.58
CA ARG A 85 -1.68 13.91 7.35
C ARG A 85 -1.17 15.25 7.90
N LEU A 86 -1.57 16.38 7.32
CA LEU A 86 -1.21 17.71 7.84
C LEU A 86 -1.80 17.99 9.23
N SER A 87 -2.92 17.36 9.59
CA SER A 87 -3.60 17.59 10.87
C SER A 87 -3.08 16.76 12.05
N ARG A 88 -2.07 15.89 11.86
CA ARG A 88 -1.59 14.96 12.90
C ARG A 88 -0.22 15.33 13.48
N TRP A 89 0.38 16.41 13.00
CA TRP A 89 1.70 16.93 13.40
C TRP A 89 1.67 18.45 13.65
N TRP A 90 0.52 18.98 14.07
CA TRP A 90 0.34 20.31 14.66
C TRP A 90 -0.42 20.18 15.97
#